data_AF-A0A1Z8TVG7-F1
#
_entry.id   AF-A0A1Z8TVG7-F1
#
_cell.length_a   1.000
_cell.length_b   1.000
_cell.length_c   1.000
_cell.angle_alpha   90.00
_cell.angle_beta   90.00
_cell.angle_gamma   90.00
#
_symmetry.space_group_name_H-M   'P 1'
#
loop_
_entity.id
_entity.type
_entity.pdbx_description
1 polymer ?
#
loop_
_entity_poly.entity_id
_entity_poly.type
_entity_poly.pdbx_seq_one_letter_code
_entity_poly.pdbx_strand_id
1 'polypeptide(L)'
;MASIFDWENFGLRKFTTLVATFFLTIGTCVIGHEGGIVFITCADREMILDTDTARLDITAFRTGDWTRGVKFENGVSQIRFQVITSNYIEGWGIDRESLMAVSHLQVLKKPEMEPVDPVVKATQCTKEEKESLNQI
;
A
#
# COMPACT_ATOMS: atom_id res chain seq x y z
N MET A 1 -32.11 39.15 -46.75
CA MET A 1 -32.57 38.72 -45.41
C MET A 1 -31.80 37.47 -45.03
N ALA A 2 -30.50 37.63 -44.72
CA ALA A 2 -29.61 36.53 -44.31
C ALA A 2 -29.68 36.46 -42.78
N SER A 3 -30.61 35.62 -42.33
CA SER A 3 -30.88 35.17 -40.97
C SER A 3 -29.57 34.91 -40.20
N ILE A 4 -29.20 35.72 -39.21
CA ILE A 4 -29.30 35.49 -37.74
C ILE A 4 -28.83 34.10 -37.24
N PHE A 5 -28.92 33.03 -38.04
CA PHE A 5 -28.64 31.64 -37.67
C PHE A 5 -27.15 31.23 -37.74
N ASP A 6 -26.32 31.98 -38.47
CA ASP A 6 -24.87 31.67 -38.60
C ASP A 6 -24.03 32.13 -37.39
N TRP A 7 -24.53 33.06 -36.58
CA TRP A 7 -23.81 33.58 -35.42
C TRP A 7 -23.81 32.61 -34.22
N GLU A 8 -24.91 31.87 -34.03
CA GLU A 8 -25.07 30.96 -32.89
C GLU A 8 -24.19 29.69 -33.02
N ASN A 9 -24.02 29.17 -34.24
CA ASN A 9 -23.20 27.98 -34.48
C ASN A 9 -21.69 28.22 -34.30
N PHE A 10 -21.22 29.44 -34.54
CA PHE A 10 -19.79 29.78 -34.43
C PHE A 10 -19.36 29.96 -32.96
N GLY A 11 -20.24 30.50 -32.11
CA GLY A 11 -20.00 30.64 -30.67
C GLY A 11 -20.00 29.31 -29.92
N LEU A 12 -20.92 28.41 -30.26
CA LEU A 12 -21.07 27.11 -29.60
C LEU A 12 -19.88 26.17 -29.83
N ARG A 13 -19.31 26.16 -31.04
CA ARG A 13 -18.11 25.37 -31.38
C ARG A 13 -16.85 25.85 -30.64
N LYS A 14 -16.68 27.15 -30.44
CA LYS A 14 -15.53 27.69 -29.70
C LYS A 14 -15.64 27.39 -28.20
N PHE A 15 -16.84 27.47 -27.63
CA PHE A 15 -17.07 27.15 -26.22
C PHE A 15 -16.86 25.67 -25.91
N THR A 16 -17.38 24.78 -26.75
CA THR A 16 -17.21 23.33 -26.58
C THR A 16 -15.76 22.89 -26.69
N THR A 17 -14.98 23.51 -27.59
CA THR A 17 -13.55 23.23 -27.71
C THR A 17 -12.77 23.71 -26.48
N LEU A 18 -13.10 24.88 -25.94
CA LEU A 18 -12.42 25.46 -24.76
C LEU A 18 -12.70 24.66 -23.48
N VAL A 19 -13.93 24.18 -23.29
CA VAL A 19 -14.31 23.31 -22.17
C VAL A 19 -13.64 21.94 -22.27
N ALA A 20 -13.55 21.36 -23.47
CA ALA A 20 -12.88 20.07 -23.67
C ALA A 20 -11.38 20.12 -23.35
N THR A 21 -10.69 21.22 -23.68
CA THR A 21 -9.26 21.38 -23.36
C THR A 21 -9.03 21.59 -21.85
N PHE A 22 -9.95 22.26 -21.16
CA PHE A 22 -9.87 22.45 -19.70
C PHE A 22 -10.07 21.13 -18.93
N PHE A 23 -10.95 20.24 -19.41
CA PHE A 23 -11.10 18.89 -18.82
C PHE A 23 -9.90 17.98 -19.06
N LEU A 24 -9.13 18.18 -20.14
CA LEU A 24 -7.90 17.41 -20.41
C LEU A 24 -6.74 17.79 -19.48
N THR A 25 -6.73 19.01 -18.91
CA THR A 25 -5.64 19.46 -18.02
C THR A 25 -5.80 19.05 -16.54
N ILE A 26 -6.95 18.53 -16.14
CA ILE A 26 -7.21 18.10 -14.74
C ILE A 26 -6.89 16.60 -14.54
N GLY A 27 -6.56 15.88 -15.63
CA GLY A 27 -6.48 14.41 -15.64
C GLY A 27 -5.19 13.78 -15.11
N THR A 28 -4.18 14.54 -14.68
CA THR A 28 -2.91 13.95 -14.23
C THR A 28 -2.53 14.42 -12.83
N CYS A 29 -3.34 14.05 -11.83
CA CYS A 29 -2.79 13.73 -10.52
C CYS A 29 -1.98 12.45 -10.68
N VAL A 30 -0.75 12.57 -11.17
CA VAL A 30 0.24 11.51 -11.02
C VAL A 30 0.51 11.47 -9.51
N ILE A 31 -0.10 10.52 -8.82
CA ILE A 31 0.30 10.15 -7.46
C ILE A 31 1.75 9.71 -7.63
N GLY A 32 2.67 10.61 -7.30
CA GLY A 32 4.09 10.34 -7.33
C GLY A 32 4.33 9.16 -6.42
N HIS A 33 4.59 8.00 -7.03
CA HIS A 33 5.02 6.83 -6.30
C HIS A 33 6.44 7.13 -5.84
N GLU A 34 6.63 7.46 -4.57
CA GLU A 34 7.95 7.39 -3.95
C GLU A 34 8.35 5.91 -3.90
N GLY A 35 8.88 5.45 -5.03
CA GLY A 35 9.51 4.16 -5.18
C GLY A 35 10.74 4.05 -4.29
N GLY A 36 10.95 2.87 -3.71
CA GLY A 36 12.14 2.59 -2.94
C GLY A 36 11.99 1.47 -1.92
N ILE A 37 13.10 1.21 -1.22
CA ILE A 37 13.16 0.22 -0.14
C ILE A 37 12.99 0.96 1.19
N VAL A 38 12.01 0.55 1.96
CA VAL A 38 11.70 1.10 3.29
C VAL A 38 11.92 0.03 4.34
N PHE A 39 12.73 0.35 5.35
CA PHE A 39 12.91 -0.48 6.53
C PHE A 39 11.99 0.03 7.63
N ILE A 40 11.10 -0.84 8.13
CA ILE A 40 10.24 -0.52 9.27
C ILE A 40 10.34 -1.60 10.33
N THR A 41 10.21 -1.18 11.58
CA THR A 41 10.16 -2.08 12.73
C THR A 41 8.85 -1.83 13.48
N CYS A 42 8.04 -2.87 13.62
CA CYS A 42 6.75 -2.84 14.32
C CYS A 42 6.83 -3.75 15.56
N ALA A 43 6.99 -3.16 16.75
CA ALA A 43 7.39 -3.91 17.96
C ALA A 43 8.68 -4.71 17.70
N ASP A 44 8.61 -6.04 17.74
CA ASP A 44 9.77 -6.93 17.54
C ASP A 44 9.86 -7.47 16.11
N ARG A 45 9.05 -6.93 15.19
CA ARG A 45 8.96 -7.36 13.79
C ARG A 45 9.76 -6.41 12.92
N GLU A 46 10.81 -6.92 12.31
CA GLU A 46 11.54 -6.21 11.27
C GLU A 46 10.87 -6.50 9.93
N MET A 47 10.67 -5.45 9.13
CA MET A 47 10.08 -5.54 7.80
C MET A 47 10.88 -4.71 6.80
N ILE A 48 11.03 -5.26 5.60
CA ILE A 48 11.64 -4.60 4.45
C ILE A 48 10.56 -4.52 3.38
N LEU A 49 10.17 -3.30 3.01
CA LEU A 49 9.17 -3.04 2.00
C LEU A 49 9.84 -2.51 0.75
N ASP A 50 9.77 -3.29 -0.32
CA ASP A 50 10.07 -2.83 -1.65
C ASP A 50 8.77 -2.28 -2.26
N THR A 51 8.63 -0.96 -2.24
CA THR A 51 7.46 -0.28 -2.80
C THR A 51 7.52 -0.21 -4.32
N ASP A 52 8.63 -0.54 -4.98
CA ASP A 52 8.70 -0.60 -6.44
C ASP A 52 8.10 -1.91 -6.95
N THR A 53 8.41 -3.02 -6.28
CA THR A 53 7.99 -4.36 -6.71
C THR A 53 6.80 -4.92 -5.94
N ALA A 54 6.24 -4.16 -4.99
CA ALA A 54 5.15 -4.58 -4.12
C ALA A 54 5.48 -5.88 -3.33
N ARG A 55 6.73 -5.96 -2.87
CA ARG A 55 7.30 -7.12 -2.22
C ARG A 55 7.75 -6.78 -0.80
N LEU A 56 7.39 -7.63 0.15
CA LEU A 56 7.70 -7.47 1.56
C LEU A 56 8.44 -8.68 2.11
N ASP A 57 9.47 -8.41 2.89
CA ASP A 57 10.16 -9.38 3.73
C ASP A 57 9.90 -9.05 5.20
N ILE A 58 9.60 -10.05 6.04
CA ILE A 58 9.23 -9.86 7.44
C ILE A 58 9.78 -10.99 8.33
N THR A 59 10.17 -10.66 9.57
CA THR A 59 10.59 -11.67 10.55
C THR A 59 9.41 -12.44 11.17
N ALA A 60 9.56 -13.76 11.24
CA ALA A 60 8.53 -14.71 11.66
C ALA A 60 8.22 -14.65 13.15
N PHE A 61 6.98 -15.01 13.48
CA PHE A 61 6.48 -14.98 14.85
C PHE A 61 7.29 -15.90 15.77
N ARG A 62 7.96 -15.29 16.76
CA ARG A 62 8.84 -15.90 17.79
C ARG A 62 10.21 -16.42 17.36
N THR A 63 10.43 -16.78 16.09
CA THR A 63 11.72 -17.39 15.69
C THR A 63 12.72 -16.38 15.14
N GLY A 64 12.25 -15.23 14.64
CA GLY A 64 13.11 -14.25 13.98
C GLY A 64 13.52 -14.65 12.55
N ASP A 65 13.07 -15.81 12.05
CA ASP A 65 13.35 -16.27 10.70
C ASP A 65 12.70 -15.35 9.67
N TRP A 66 13.36 -15.12 8.54
CA TRP A 66 12.79 -14.26 7.50
C TRP A 66 11.78 -14.99 6.62
N THR A 67 10.54 -14.48 6.59
CA THR A 67 9.57 -14.78 5.53
C THR A 67 9.78 -13.79 4.40
N ARG A 68 10.20 -14.28 3.24
CA ARG A 68 10.61 -13.46 2.09
C ARG A 68 9.54 -13.45 1.01
N GLY A 69 9.39 -12.33 0.32
CA GLY A 69 8.60 -12.24 -0.90
C GLY A 69 7.09 -12.26 -0.70
N VAL A 70 6.62 -11.78 0.45
CA VAL A 70 5.20 -11.58 0.71
C VAL A 70 4.70 -10.47 -0.21
N LYS A 71 3.66 -10.76 -1.00
CA LYS A 71 3.04 -9.74 -1.85
C LYS A 71 2.13 -8.86 -1.01
N PHE A 72 2.14 -7.57 -1.28
CA PHE A 72 1.18 -6.62 -0.72
C PHE A 72 0.58 -5.75 -1.83
N GLU A 73 -0.56 -5.13 -1.55
CA GLU A 73 -1.19 -4.19 -2.48
C GLU A 73 -0.47 -2.85 -2.44
N ASN A 74 0.07 -2.43 -3.57
CA ASN A 74 0.84 -1.20 -3.70
C ASN A 74 -0.02 -0.03 -4.22
N GLY A 75 0.32 1.20 -3.84
CA GLY A 75 -0.41 2.41 -4.26
C GLY A 75 -1.65 2.75 -3.42
N VAL A 76 -1.85 2.06 -2.30
CA VAL A 76 -2.88 2.37 -1.30
C VAL A 76 -2.24 2.98 -0.05
N SER A 77 -2.97 3.87 0.64
CA SER A 77 -2.54 4.47 1.91
C SER A 77 -2.34 3.42 3.02
N GLN A 78 -2.95 2.25 2.86
CA GLN A 78 -2.83 1.11 3.78
C GLN A 78 -2.20 -0.10 3.11
N ILE A 79 -1.03 -0.50 3.58
CA ILE A 79 -0.34 -1.71 3.16
C ILE A 79 -0.98 -2.89 3.88
N ARG A 80 -1.46 -3.88 3.12
CA ARG A 80 -2.09 -5.08 3.67
C ARG A 80 -1.43 -6.33 3.12
N PHE A 81 -1.15 -7.29 4.00
CA PHE A 81 -0.55 -8.57 3.61
C PHE A 81 -0.87 -9.67 4.63
N GLN A 82 -0.61 -10.91 4.24
CA GLN A 82 -0.76 -12.08 5.11
C GLN A 82 0.50 -12.95 5.05
N VAL A 83 0.92 -13.43 6.21
CA VAL A 83 1.95 -14.45 6.37
C VAL A 83 1.25 -15.76 6.71
N ILE A 84 1.33 -16.73 5.79
CA ILE A 84 0.72 -18.05 5.96
C ILE A 84 1.84 -19.06 6.17
N THR A 85 1.82 -19.75 7.30
CA THR A 85 2.76 -20.82 7.64
C THR A 85 1.99 -22.12 7.91
N SER A 86 2.72 -23.20 8.18
CA SER A 86 2.10 -24.46 8.61
C SER A 86 1.45 -24.38 9.99
N ASN A 87 1.81 -23.40 10.81
CA ASN A 87 1.44 -23.35 12.23
C ASN A 87 0.52 -22.18 12.58
N TYR A 88 0.52 -21.12 11.77
CA TYR A 88 -0.27 -19.92 12.02
C TYR A 88 -0.50 -19.13 10.73
N ILE A 89 -1.53 -18.29 10.76
CA ILE A 89 -1.80 -17.24 9.79
C ILE A 89 -1.71 -15.91 10.52
N GLU A 90 -0.96 -14.95 9.97
CA GLU A 90 -0.82 -13.61 10.52
C GLU A 90 -1.19 -12.58 9.46
N GLY A 91 -2.28 -11.85 9.68
CA GLY A 91 -2.70 -10.74 8.83
C GLY A 91 -2.17 -9.41 9.35
N TRP A 92 -1.72 -8.55 8.45
CA TRP A 92 -1.18 -7.24 8.77
C TRP A 92 -1.89 -6.15 7.95
N GLY A 93 -2.14 -5.02 8.60
CA GLY A 93 -2.54 -3.76 7.97
C GLY A 93 -1.71 -2.63 8.53
N ILE A 94 -1.00 -1.89 7.69
CA ILE A 94 -0.09 -0.81 8.08
C ILE A 94 -0.49 0.45 7.34
N ASP A 95 -0.81 1.51 8.07
CA ASP A 95 -1.03 2.83 7.51
C ASP A 95 0.33 3.48 7.18
N ARG A 96 0.52 3.85 5.91
CA ARG A 96 1.82 4.32 5.41
C ARG A 96 2.22 5.68 5.96
N GLU A 97 1.25 6.55 6.22
CA GLU A 97 1.51 7.93 6.64
C GLU A 97 1.74 8.00 8.15
N SER A 98 0.89 7.35 8.93
CA SER A 98 0.98 7.33 10.40
C SER A 98 1.92 6.26 10.95
N LEU A 99 2.32 5.28 10.13
CA LEU A 99 3.06 4.08 10.54
C LEU A 99 2.36 3.28 11.66
N MET A 100 1.04 3.41 11.75
CA MET A 100 0.23 2.59 12.65
C MET A 100 -0.05 1.24 12.00
N ALA A 101 0.32 0.16 12.68
CA ALA A 101 0.05 -1.21 12.26
C ALA A 101 -0.98 -1.89 13.14
N VAL A 102 -1.82 -2.72 12.53
CA VAL A 102 -2.67 -3.70 13.20
C VAL A 102 -2.30 -5.08 12.67
N SER A 103 -2.05 -6.01 13.59
CA SER A 103 -1.78 -7.41 13.29
C SER A 103 -2.88 -8.29 13.88
N HIS A 104 -3.23 -9.36 13.17
CA HIS A 104 -4.17 -10.40 13.59
C HIS A 104 -3.51 -11.76 13.43
N LEU A 105 -3.17 -12.40 14.54
CA LEU A 105 -2.54 -13.72 14.58
C LEU A 105 -3.58 -14.79 14.90
N GLN A 106 -3.69 -15.77 14.02
CA GLN A 106 -4.49 -16.97 14.20
C GLN A 106 -3.58 -18.20 14.19
N VAL A 107 -3.51 -18.91 15.31
CA VAL A 107 -2.75 -20.16 15.41
C VAL A 107 -3.58 -21.28 14.78
N LEU A 108 -2.98 -22.03 13.85
CA LEU A 108 -3.63 -23.18 13.24
C LEU A 108 -3.62 -24.34 14.24
N LYS A 109 -4.82 -24.81 14.58
CA LYS A 109 -5.04 -25.88 15.54
C LYS A 109 -4.38 -27.18 15.06
N LYS A 110 -3.59 -27.83 15.93
CA LYS A 110 -3.30 -29.26 15.79
C LYS A 110 -4.50 -30.04 16.34
N PRO A 111 -4.86 -31.21 15.77
CA PRO A 111 -6.12 -31.91 16.07
C PRO A 111 -6.42 -32.10 17.57
N GLU A 112 -5.39 -32.20 18.40
CA GLU A 112 -5.46 -32.57 19.81
C GLU A 112 -5.40 -31.39 20.81
N MET A 113 -5.28 -30.14 20.34
CA MET A 113 -5.17 -28.96 21.24
C MET A 113 -6.48 -28.20 21.35
N GLU A 114 -6.73 -27.50 22.46
CA GLU A 114 -7.84 -26.55 22.57
C GLU A 114 -7.67 -25.38 21.57
N PRO A 115 -8.76 -24.82 21.02
CA PRO A 115 -8.68 -23.65 20.16
C PRO A 115 -8.11 -22.47 20.94
N VAL A 116 -7.16 -21.75 20.32
CA VAL A 116 -6.58 -20.52 20.88
C VAL A 116 -7.26 -19.34 20.21
N ASP A 117 -7.75 -18.40 21.01
CA ASP A 117 -8.37 -17.18 20.49
C ASP A 117 -7.36 -16.38 19.64
N PRO A 118 -7.80 -15.80 18.52
CA PRO A 118 -6.94 -14.96 17.71
C PRO A 118 -6.49 -13.72 18.48
N VAL A 119 -5.23 -13.34 18.28
CA VAL A 119 -4.62 -12.19 18.95
C VAL A 119 -4.61 -11.01 17.99
N VAL A 120 -5.24 -9.90 18.40
CA VAL A 120 -5.18 -8.63 17.65
C VAL A 120 -4.30 -7.65 18.41
N LYS A 121 -3.30 -7.08 17.72
CA LYS A 121 -2.37 -6.12 18.30
C LYS A 121 -2.22 -4.90 17.40
N ALA A 122 -2.51 -3.72 17.96
CA ALA A 122 -2.15 -2.44 17.35
C ALA A 122 -0.76 -2.02 17.84
N THR A 123 0.07 -1.48 16.96
CA THR A 123 1.46 -1.13 17.26
C THR A 123 1.91 0.03 16.38
N GLN A 124 2.59 1.00 16.99
CA GLN A 124 3.29 2.06 16.25
C GLN A 124 4.58 1.48 15.67
N CYS A 125 4.77 1.61 14.37
CA CYS A 125 6.02 1.24 13.72
C CYS A 125 6.97 2.43 13.65
N THR A 126 8.27 2.13 13.61
CA THR A 126 9.33 3.11 13.38
C THR A 126 9.99 2.84 12.04
N LYS A 127 10.18 3.88 11.23
CA LYS A 127 10.99 3.81 10.03
C LYS A 127 12.46 3.87 10.43
N GLU A 128 13.27 2.96 9.92
CA GLU A 128 14.71 3.00 10.15
C GLU A 128 15.37 3.81 9.05
N GLU A 129 16.18 4.80 9.44
CA GLU A 129 17.14 5.46 8.55
C GLU A 129 18.33 4.53 8.33
N LYS A 130 18.11 3.39 7.67
CA LYS A 130 19.20 2.64 7.08
C LYS A 130 19.53 3.37 5.77
N GLU A 131 20.57 4.19 5.80
CA GLU A 131 21.21 4.64 4.56
C GLU A 131 21.38 3.41 3.68
N SER A 132 20.88 3.49 2.44
CA SER A 132 21.18 2.54 1.39
C SER A 132 22.68 2.61 1.12
N LEU A 133 23.48 2.03 2.00
CA LEU A 133 24.90 1.83 1.80
C LEU A 133 25.00 0.87 0.63
N ASN A 134 25.24 1.47 -0.54
CA ASN A 134 25.67 0.86 -1.78
C ASN A 134 26.33 -0.49 -1.52
N GLN A 135 25.58 -1.57 -1.74
CA GLN A 135 26.19 -2.87 -1.98
C GLN A 135 26.29 -3.01 -3.50
N ILE A 136 27.48 -2.65 -3.97
CA ILE A 136 28.05 -2.91 -5.30
C ILE A 136 28.12 -4.41 -5.52
#